data_AF-A0A848YY47-F1
#
_entry.id   AF-A0A848YY47-F1
#
_cell.length_a   1.000
_cell.length_b   1.000
_cell.length_c   1.000
_cell.angle_alpha   90.00
_cell.angle_beta   90.00
_cell.angle_gamma   90.00
#
_symmetry.space_group_name_H-M   'P 1'
#
loop_
_entity.id
_entity.type
_entity.pdbx_description
1 polymer ?
#
loop_
_entity_poly.entity_id
_entity_poly.type
_entity_poly.pdbx_seq_one_letter_code
_entity_poly.pdbx_strand_id
1 'polypeptide(L)'
;MIAPPTFASIQEYVSRLGDVGSWGPYVAEILDRHDLGGSGGEPVAGFNATYPTFLCGDVVVKLFGYSRVWRGSHAAERAAYLLVAADPEIAAPRLLAEGRSYDDVDAPWP
;
A
#
# COMPACT_ATOMS: atom_id res chain seq x y z
N MET A 1 10.82 -11.91 -5.90
CA MET A 1 10.84 -11.12 -4.66
C MET A 1 11.85 -10.02 -4.84
N ILE A 2 11.36 -8.80 -5.04
CA ILE A 2 12.17 -7.59 -5.14
C ILE A 2 12.76 -7.28 -3.76
N ALA A 3 13.95 -6.65 -3.68
CA ALA A 3 14.55 -6.27 -2.40
C ALA A 3 13.76 -5.14 -1.71
N PRO A 4 13.72 -5.05 -0.37
CA PRO A 4 13.03 -3.97 0.33
C PRO A 4 13.48 -2.57 -0.12
N PRO A 5 12.57 -1.61 -0.26
CA PRO A 5 12.95 -0.25 -0.64
C PRO A 5 13.71 0.43 0.51
N THR A 6 14.87 0.99 0.18
CA THR A 6 15.74 1.68 1.14
C THR A 6 15.70 3.18 0.91
N PHE A 7 15.71 3.95 2.01
CA PHE A 7 15.77 5.42 1.97
C PHE A 7 16.74 5.89 3.06
N ALA A 8 17.61 6.83 2.72
CA ALA A 8 18.60 7.44 3.61
C ALA A 8 17.97 8.37 4.66
N SER A 9 16.74 8.86 4.41
CA SER A 9 16.04 9.76 5.33
C SER A 9 14.52 9.76 5.12
N ILE A 10 13.79 10.30 6.11
CA ILE A 10 12.34 10.52 5.99
C ILE A 10 11.99 11.50 4.86
N GLN A 11 12.85 12.48 4.60
CA GLN A 11 12.67 13.43 3.50
C GLN A 11 12.75 12.73 2.15
N GLU A 12 13.68 11.80 1.98
CA GLU A 12 13.79 11.00 0.76
C GLU A 12 12.60 10.05 0.59
N TYR A 13 12.17 9.41 1.67
CA TYR A 13 10.94 8.61 1.62
C TYR A 13 9.74 9.44 1.19
N VAL A 14 9.55 10.62 1.79
CA VAL A 14 8.45 11.54 1.46
C VAL A 14 8.52 12.00 0.00
N SER A 15 9.71 12.32 -0.53
CA SER A 15 9.85 12.75 -1.93
C SER A 15 9.54 11.64 -2.94
N ARG A 16 9.58 10.37 -2.52
CA ARG A 16 9.29 9.21 -3.35
C ARG A 16 7.85 8.66 -3.19
N LEU A 17 7.02 9.19 -2.29
CA LEU A 17 5.68 8.64 -2.00
C LEU A 17 4.80 8.46 -3.24
N GLY A 18 4.86 9.39 -4.18
CA GLY A 18 4.11 9.36 -5.43
C GLY A 18 4.92 8.96 -6.67
N ASP A 19 6.15 8.50 -6.51
CA ASP A 19 7.02 8.12 -7.63
C ASP A 19 6.63 6.74 -8.19
N VAL A 20 5.74 6.74 -9.18
CA VAL A 20 5.26 5.53 -9.85
C VAL A 20 6.41 4.69 -10.44
N GLY A 21 7.48 5.33 -10.94
CA GLY A 21 8.63 4.62 -11.50
C GLY A 21 9.38 3.80 -10.44
N SER A 22 9.56 4.38 -9.26
CA SER A 22 10.20 3.70 -8.12
C SER A 22 9.32 2.60 -7.52
N TRP A 23 8.01 2.82 -7.43
CA TRP A 23 7.08 1.88 -6.77
C TRP A 23 6.49 0.82 -7.71
N GLY A 24 6.49 1.05 -9.02
CA GLY A 24 5.87 0.20 -10.03
C GLY A 24 6.20 -1.29 -9.89
N PRO A 25 7.49 -1.69 -9.75
CA PRO A 25 7.84 -3.10 -9.58
C PRO A 25 7.20 -3.75 -8.34
N TYR A 26 7.15 -3.03 -7.22
CA TYR A 26 6.54 -3.54 -5.98
C TYR A 26 5.03 -3.66 -6.11
N VAL A 27 4.38 -2.66 -6.71
CA VAL A 27 2.93 -2.67 -6.96
C VAL A 27 2.55 -3.82 -7.89
N ALA A 28 3.33 -4.05 -8.95
CA ALA A 28 3.12 -5.17 -9.87
C ALA A 28 3.26 -6.53 -9.16
N GLU A 29 4.29 -6.72 -8.33
CA GLU A 29 4.47 -7.97 -7.57
C GLU A 29 3.30 -8.20 -6.58
N ILE A 30 2.79 -7.16 -5.93
CA ILE A 30 1.64 -7.26 -5.01
C ILE A 30 0.37 -7.64 -5.76
N LEU A 31 0.09 -7.00 -6.90
CA LEU A 31 -1.11 -7.29 -7.70
C LEU A 31 -1.07 -8.71 -8.26
N ASP A 32 0.08 -9.17 -8.76
CA ASP A 32 0.28 -10.54 -9.24
C ASP A 32 0.07 -11.56 -8.12
N ARG A 33 0.70 -11.35 -6.95
CA ARG A 33 0.58 -12.24 -5.79
C ARG A 33 -0.85 -12.45 -5.29
N HIS A 34 -1.72 -11.46 -5.47
CA HIS A 34 -3.11 -11.50 -5.03
C HIS A 34 -4.11 -11.78 -6.17
N ASP A 35 -3.64 -12.17 -7.36
CA ASP A 35 -4.48 -12.40 -8.55
C ASP A 35 -5.34 -11.19 -8.93
N LEU A 36 -4.83 -9.97 -8.70
CA LEU A 36 -5.50 -8.69 -8.98
C LEU A 36 -4.94 -7.96 -10.22
N GLY A 37 -3.98 -8.56 -10.93
CA GLY A 37 -3.26 -7.94 -12.06
C GLY A 37 -4.05 -7.69 -13.36
N GLY A 38 -5.38 -7.79 -13.33
CA GLY A 38 -6.24 -7.66 -14.52
C GLY A 38 -6.74 -6.24 -14.82
N SER A 39 -6.52 -5.27 -13.94
CA SER A 39 -7.05 -3.91 -14.05
C SER A 39 -6.14 -3.03 -14.93
N GLY A 40 -6.10 -3.32 -16.23
CA GLY A 40 -5.24 -2.67 -17.22
C GLY A 40 -5.28 -1.14 -17.19
N GLY A 41 -4.26 -0.54 -16.58
CA GLY A 41 -4.03 0.90 -16.51
C GLY A 41 -2.69 1.20 -15.85
N GLU A 42 -2.08 2.33 -16.21
CA GLU A 42 -0.88 2.81 -15.54
C GLU A 42 -1.22 3.23 -14.10
N PRO A 43 -0.47 2.81 -13.06
CA PRO A 43 -0.74 3.20 -11.69
C PRO A 43 -0.72 4.72 -11.53
N VAL A 44 -1.74 5.27 -10.89
CA VAL A 44 -1.82 6.70 -10.56
C VAL A 44 -1.52 6.88 -9.08
N ALA A 45 -0.53 7.72 -8.78
CA ALA A 45 -0.19 8.06 -7.40
C ALA A 45 -1.33 8.85 -6.71
N GLY A 46 -1.62 8.49 -5.47
CA GLY A 46 -2.49 9.25 -4.60
C GLY A 46 -1.90 10.62 -4.28
N PHE A 47 -2.78 11.61 -4.05
CA PHE A 47 -2.37 12.97 -3.72
C PHE A 47 -2.17 13.15 -2.21
N ASN A 48 -1.08 13.80 -1.80
CA ASN A 48 -0.77 14.14 -0.40
C ASN A 48 -0.88 12.97 0.59
N ALA A 49 -0.52 11.76 0.17
CA ALA A 49 -0.57 10.59 1.03
C ALA A 49 0.58 10.58 2.06
N THR A 50 0.36 9.92 3.21
CA THR A 50 1.42 9.63 4.19
C THR A 50 2.21 8.36 3.85
N TYR A 51 1.60 7.50 3.04
CA TYR A 51 2.11 6.20 2.62
C TYR A 51 1.99 6.07 1.10
N PRO A 52 2.89 5.34 0.43
CA PRO A 52 2.76 5.07 -1.00
C PRO A 52 1.39 4.44 -1.27
N THR A 53 0.60 5.12 -2.07
CA THR A 53 -0.80 4.77 -2.36
C THR A 53 -1.03 4.96 -3.84
N PHE A 54 -1.49 3.91 -4.52
CA PHE A 54 -1.62 3.89 -5.98
C PHE A 54 -2.98 3.35 -6.39
N LEU A 55 -3.64 4.03 -7.31
CA LEU A 55 -4.82 3.55 -8.01
C LEU A 55 -4.39 2.78 -9.27
N CYS A 56 -4.72 1.50 -9.34
CA CYS A 56 -4.40 0.58 -10.43
C CYS A 56 -5.71 0.08 -11.04
N GLY A 57 -6.22 0.82 -12.04
CA GLY A 57 -7.57 0.63 -12.56
C GLY A 57 -8.63 0.94 -11.48
N ASP A 58 -9.33 -0.08 -11.00
CA ASP A 58 -10.36 0.03 -9.94
C ASP A 58 -9.86 -0.41 -8.55
N VAL A 59 -8.60 -0.85 -8.44
CA VAL A 59 -7.98 -1.32 -7.19
C VAL A 59 -7.05 -0.25 -6.62
N VAL A 60 -7.09 -0.06 -5.30
CA VAL A 60 -6.12 0.77 -4.58
C VAL A 60 -5.10 -0.12 -3.89
N VAL A 61 -3.81 0.11 -4.15
CA VAL A 61 -2.69 -0.51 -3.46
C VAL A 61 -2.07 0.50 -2.51
N LYS A 62 -1.99 0.16 -1.22
CA LYS A 62 -1.39 1.01 -0.19
C LYS A 62 -0.33 0.24 0.59
N LEU A 63 0.87 0.79 0.65
CA LEU A 63 2.02 0.15 1.28
C LEU A 63 2.30 0.78 2.63
N PHE A 64 2.29 -0.04 3.69
CA PHE A 64 2.61 0.41 5.04
C PHE A 64 4.03 0.05 5.41
N GLY A 65 4.85 1.06 5.67
CA GLY A 65 6.23 0.89 6.10
C GLY A 65 6.95 2.21 6.27
N TYR A 66 8.23 2.13 6.62
CA TYR A 66 9.22 3.19 6.81
C TYR A 66 8.93 4.24 7.89
N SER A 67 7.69 4.72 8.02
CA SER A 67 7.26 5.62 9.08
C SER A 67 7.26 4.90 10.44
N ARG A 68 7.67 5.56 11.52
CA ARG A 68 7.67 4.94 12.87
C ARG A 68 6.28 4.48 13.36
N VAL A 69 5.21 5.02 12.77
CA VAL A 69 3.82 4.79 13.20
C VAL A 69 3.07 3.84 12.26
N TRP A 70 3.74 3.26 11.27
CA TRP A 70 3.09 2.45 10.22
C TRP A 70 2.26 1.31 10.81
N ARG A 71 2.72 0.66 11.88
CA ARG A 71 1.99 -0.44 12.54
C ARG A 71 0.64 0.00 13.06
N GLY A 72 0.62 1.15 13.75
CA GLY A 72 -0.60 1.75 14.28
C GLY A 72 -1.55 2.17 13.17
N SER A 73 -1.01 2.80 12.12
CA SER A 73 -1.81 3.19 10.94
C SER A 73 -2.43 1.98 10.23
N HIS A 74 -1.65 0.92 10.00
CA HIS A 74 -2.13 -0.32 9.38
C HIS A 74 -3.20 -1.00 10.23
N ALA A 75 -2.95 -1.17 11.54
CA ALA A 75 -3.91 -1.80 12.44
C ALA A 75 -5.23 -1.01 12.53
N ALA A 76 -5.15 0.32 12.59
CA ALA A 76 -6.32 1.19 12.61
C ALA A 76 -7.12 1.12 11.30
N GLU A 77 -6.46 1.19 10.14
CA GLU A 77 -7.14 1.12 8.85
C GLU A 77 -7.78 -0.26 8.60
N ARG A 78 -7.08 -1.34 8.98
CA ARG A 78 -7.65 -2.70 8.94
C ARG A 78 -8.90 -2.83 9.81
N ALA A 79 -8.87 -2.31 11.04
CA ALA A 79 -10.03 -2.31 11.92
C ALA A 79 -11.19 -1.48 11.34
N ALA A 80 -10.89 -0.33 10.72
CA ALA A 80 -11.90 0.49 10.05
C ALA A 80 -12.56 -0.27 8.89
N TYR A 81 -11.79 -0.97 8.05
CA TYR A 81 -12.33 -1.80 6.97
C TYR A 81 -13.29 -2.88 7.48
N LEU A 82 -12.96 -3.55 8.60
CA LEU A 82 -13.84 -4.55 9.21
C LEU A 82 -15.16 -3.95 9.71
N LEU A 83 -15.11 -2.74 10.27
CA LEU A 83 -16.29 -2.05 10.77
C LEU A 83 -17.21 -1.58 9.63
N VAL A 84 -16.66 -0.93 8.60
CA VAL A 84 -17.48 -0.44 7.47
C VAL A 84 -18.03 -1.60 6.65
N ALA A 85 -17.35 -2.74 6.57
CA ALA A 85 -17.86 -3.93 5.89
C ALA A 85 -19.10 -4.54 6.59
N ALA A 86 -19.36 -4.20 7.86
CA ALA A 86 -20.53 -4.68 8.59
C ALA A 86 -21.82 -3.92 8.22
N ASP A 87 -21.72 -2.79 7.52
CA ASP A 87 -22.86 -1.98 7.11
C ASP A 87 -22.82 -1.70 5.59
N PRO A 88 -23.67 -2.38 4.79
CA PRO A 88 -23.68 -2.21 3.34
C PRO A 88 -24.24 -0.85 2.88
N GLU A 89 -24.85 -0.05 3.75
CA GLU A 89 -25.31 1.30 3.41
C GLU A 89 -24.14 2.31 3.39
N ILE A 90 -23.01 1.98 4.02
CA ILE A 90 -21.81 2.81 3.98
C ILE A 90 -21.10 2.61 2.64
N ALA A 91 -21.09 3.65 1.81
CA ALA A 91 -20.34 3.69 0.56
C ALA A 91 -18.83 3.86 0.81
N ALA A 92 -18.18 2.82 1.34
CA ALA A 92 -16.74 2.74 1.56
C ALA A 92 -16.08 1.70 0.64
N PRO A 93 -14.77 1.84 0.35
CA PRO A 93 -14.02 0.80 -0.34
C PRO A 93 -14.03 -0.52 0.44
N ARG A 94 -13.89 -1.63 -0.26
CA ARG A 94 -13.74 -2.97 0.34
C ARG A 94 -12.27 -3.37 0.38
N LEU A 95 -11.86 -3.99 1.48
CA LEU A 95 -10.55 -4.64 1.56
C LEU A 95 -10.57 -5.91 0.70
N LEU A 96 -9.85 -5.89 -0.43
CA LEU A 96 -9.79 -7.02 -1.36
C LEU A 96 -8.77 -8.08 -0.91
N ALA A 97 -7.62 -7.63 -0.41
CA ALA A 97 -6.54 -8.48 0.08
C ALA A 97 -5.67 -7.71 1.11
N GLU A 98 -4.97 -8.45 1.96
CA GLU A 98 -3.91 -7.94 2.82
C GLU A 98 -2.75 -8.94 2.85
N GLY A 99 -1.53 -8.46 3.10
CA GLY A 99 -0.34 -9.31 3.09
C GLY A 99 0.91 -8.60 3.57
N ARG A 100 1.99 -9.37 3.60
CA ARG A 100 3.35 -8.95 3.93
C ARG A 100 4.23 -9.12 2.72
N SER A 101 5.13 -8.17 2.47
CA SER A 101 6.09 -8.30 1.38
C SER A 101 7.41 -8.90 1.86
N TYR A 102 7.71 -8.82 3.16
CA TYR A 102 8.97 -9.26 3.76
C TYR A 102 8.77 -9.88 5.15
N ASP A 103 9.58 -10.88 5.49
CA ASP A 103 9.37 -11.65 6.73
C ASP A 103 9.90 -10.97 8.00
N ASP A 104 10.82 -10.01 7.85
CA ASP A 104 11.39 -9.28 8.99
C ASP A 104 10.37 -8.30 9.56
N VAL A 105 9.70 -8.75 10.63
CA VAL A 105 8.66 -7.96 11.28
C VAL A 105 9.19 -6.65 11.82
N ASP A 106 10.47 -6.57 12.22
CA ASP A 106 11.09 -5.39 12.84
C ASP A 106 11.74 -4.46 11.81
N ALA A 107 11.83 -4.90 10.55
CA ALA A 107 12.27 -4.05 9.47
C ALA A 107 11.30 -2.88 9.22
N PRO A 108 11.80 -1.79 8.61
CA PRO A 108 10.95 -0.69 8.14
C PRO A 108 9.86 -1.16 7.17
N TRP A 109 10.07 -2.28 6.48
CA TRP A 109 9.14 -2.88 5.52
C TRP A 109 8.91 -4.35 5.87
N PRO A 110 7.71 -4.71 6.38
CA PRO A 110 7.27 -6.09 6.47
C PRO A 110 6.60 -6.56 5.16
#